data_AF-A0A5J4SU29-F1
#
_entry.id   AF-A0A5J4SU29-F1
#
_cell.length_a   1.000
_cell.length_b   1.000
_cell.length_c   1.000
_cell.angle_alpha   90.00
_cell.angle_beta   90.00
_cell.angle_gamma   90.00
#
_symmetry.space_group_name_H-M   'P 1'
#
loop_
_entity.id
_entity.type
_entity.pdbx_description
1 polymer ?
#
loop_
_entity_poly.entity_id
_entity_poly.type
_entity_poly.pdbx_seq_one_letter_code
_entity_poly.pdbx_strand_id
1 'polypeptide(L)'
;MWQKIFFNSQSIQAETDSAVLIKMPNKSEYQGYCFWHPKKLVREQGGKGYHYTFSFTEDFVFHLKKYGQGRHNRRDVIREVDLSVCQIKKEFGVVDENVNLFVEQETDRLYAETIEETTIEKHVPELVDKEVEPIPSLER
;
A
#
# COMPACT_ATOMS: atom_id res chain seq x y z
N MET A 1 -0.45 -18.92 11.80
CA MET A 1 -1.58 -18.07 11.33
C MET A 1 -1.05 -16.95 10.44
N TRP A 2 -1.85 -16.40 9.51
CA TRP A 2 -1.47 -15.22 8.72
C TRP A 2 -1.81 -13.94 9.47
N GLN A 3 -0.92 -12.95 9.38
CA GLN A 3 -1.05 -11.68 10.08
C GLN A 3 -0.71 -10.52 9.14
N LYS A 4 -1.19 -9.32 9.45
CA LYS A 4 -0.97 -8.11 8.65
C LYS A 4 -0.63 -6.92 9.56
N ILE A 5 0.20 -6.01 9.06
CA ILE A 5 0.51 -4.73 9.71
C ILE A 5 0.21 -3.60 8.74
N PHE A 6 -0.41 -2.53 9.23
CA PHE A 6 -0.69 -1.32 8.47
C PHE A 6 0.49 -0.35 8.50
N PHE A 7 0.70 0.33 7.38
CA PHE A 7 1.71 1.35 7.24
C PHE A 7 1.33 2.36 6.17
N ASN A 8 2.02 3.48 6.15
CA ASN A 8 1.79 4.57 5.20
C ASN A 8 2.62 4.37 3.92
N SER A 9 2.09 4.80 2.78
CA SER A 9 2.83 4.83 1.50
C SER A 9 4.18 5.54 1.59
N GLN A 10 4.33 6.56 2.43
CA GLN A 10 5.59 7.27 2.66
C GLN A 10 6.71 6.40 3.25
N SER A 11 6.37 5.28 3.88
CA SER A 11 7.37 4.34 4.38
C SER A 11 7.97 3.50 3.25
N ILE A 12 7.38 3.46 2.06
CA ILE A 12 7.95 2.79 0.89
C ILE A 12 9.10 3.63 0.35
N GLN A 13 10.30 3.04 0.30
CA GLN A 13 11.50 3.71 -0.22
C GLN A 13 11.78 3.36 -1.67
N ALA A 14 11.46 2.12 -2.07
CA ALA A 14 11.65 1.64 -3.42
C ALA A 14 10.70 0.47 -3.68
N GLU A 15 10.31 0.33 -4.95
CA GLU A 15 9.59 -0.84 -5.42
C GLU A 15 10.37 -1.50 -6.55
N THR A 16 10.31 -2.82 -6.56
CA THR A 16 10.77 -3.67 -7.66
C THR A 16 9.59 -4.51 -8.13
N ASP A 17 9.76 -5.26 -9.21
CA ASP A 17 8.71 -6.14 -9.72
C ASP A 17 8.33 -7.24 -8.70
N SER A 18 9.29 -7.70 -7.90
CA SER A 18 9.12 -8.79 -6.94
C SER A 18 8.92 -8.35 -5.49
N ALA A 19 9.49 -7.21 -5.09
CA ALA A 19 9.59 -6.80 -3.68
C ALA A 19 9.49 -5.29 -3.48
N VAL A 20 9.08 -4.90 -2.27
CA VAL A 20 8.94 -3.52 -1.82
C VAL A 20 9.90 -3.29 -0.66
N LEU A 21 10.65 -2.19 -0.71
CA LEU A 21 11.55 -1.76 0.36
C LEU A 21 10.78 -0.86 1.32
N ILE A 22 10.57 -1.35 2.54
CA ILE A 22 9.78 -0.66 3.57
C ILE A 22 10.74 -0.15 4.65
N LYS A 23 10.60 1.13 5.00
CA LYS A 23 11.34 1.78 6.08
C LYS A 23 10.66 1.54 7.43
N MET A 24 11.48 1.30 8.46
CA MET A 24 11.00 1.20 9.84
C MET A 24 10.46 2.54 10.37
N PRO A 25 9.44 2.52 11.25
CA PRO A 25 8.87 3.74 11.83
C PRO A 25 9.92 4.61 12.53
N ASN A 26 9.78 5.94 12.44
CA ASN A 26 10.75 6.86 13.05
C ASN A 26 10.79 6.78 14.60
N LYS A 27 9.71 6.29 15.23
CA LYS A 27 9.62 6.11 16.68
C LYS A 27 10.13 4.73 17.16
N SER A 28 10.59 3.88 16.24
CA SER A 28 11.15 2.55 16.55
C SER A 28 12.62 2.64 16.93
N GLU A 29 13.14 1.63 17.65
CA GLU A 29 14.58 1.50 17.94
C GLU A 29 15.41 1.31 16.66
N TYR A 30 14.75 0.87 15.58
CA TYR A 30 15.32 0.59 14.27
C TYR A 30 15.11 1.73 13.28
N GLN A 31 15.07 2.99 13.76
CA GLN A 31 14.97 4.15 12.87
C GLN A 31 16.08 4.16 11.80
N GLY A 32 15.66 4.33 10.55
CA GLY A 32 16.56 4.38 9.39
C GLY A 32 17.00 3.01 8.88
N TYR A 33 16.51 1.92 9.46
CA TYR A 33 16.58 0.60 8.86
C TYR A 33 15.42 0.42 7.87
N CYS A 34 15.66 -0.41 6.87
CA CYS A 34 14.67 -0.83 5.89
C CYS A 34 14.73 -2.35 5.71
N PHE A 35 13.63 -2.95 5.31
CA PHE A 35 13.56 -4.36 4.96
C PHE A 35 12.82 -4.56 3.65
N TRP A 36 13.19 -5.62 2.92
CA TRP A 36 12.49 -6.01 1.71
C TRP A 36 11.35 -6.97 2.04
N HIS A 37 10.16 -6.68 1.52
CA HIS A 37 9.00 -7.56 1.63
C HIS A 37 8.47 -7.94 0.25
N PRO A 38 8.01 -9.18 0.02
CA PRO A 38 7.46 -9.56 -1.28
C PRO A 38 6.27 -8.67 -1.67
N LYS A 39 6.30 -8.12 -2.89
CA LYS A 39 5.25 -7.23 -3.42
C LYS A 39 3.89 -7.92 -3.43
N LYS A 40 3.88 -9.24 -3.68
CA LYS A 40 2.68 -10.09 -3.60
C LYS A 40 2.06 -10.16 -2.22
N LEU A 41 2.73 -9.73 -1.16
CA LEU A 41 2.19 -9.68 0.20
C LEU A 41 1.99 -8.26 0.69
N VAL A 42 2.28 -7.25 -0.14
CA VAL A 42 1.97 -5.86 0.12
C VAL A 42 0.69 -5.50 -0.63
N ARG A 43 -0.27 -4.89 0.06
CA ARG A 43 -1.58 -4.50 -0.50
C ARG A 43 -1.93 -3.11 -0.07
N GLU A 44 -2.37 -2.31 -1.02
CA GLU A 44 -3.08 -1.07 -0.73
C GLU A 44 -4.41 -1.40 -0.05
N GLN A 45 -4.77 -0.61 0.95
CA GLN A 45 -6.07 -0.70 1.62
C GLN A 45 -6.86 0.57 1.34
N GLY A 46 -8.01 0.38 0.68
CA GLY A 46 -9.08 1.34 0.41
C GLY A 46 -8.87 2.42 -0.67
N GLY A 47 -7.92 2.24 -1.59
CA GLY A 47 -8.07 2.83 -2.94
C GLY A 47 -7.72 4.31 -3.10
N LYS A 48 -7.27 5.00 -2.05
CA LYS A 48 -6.68 6.35 -2.12
C LYS A 48 -5.14 6.36 -2.19
N GLY A 49 -4.50 5.18 -2.21
CA GLY A 49 -3.05 5.05 -2.34
C GLY A 49 -2.25 5.45 -1.09
N TYR A 50 -2.91 5.72 0.03
CA TYR A 50 -2.24 6.25 1.24
C TYR A 50 -1.96 5.16 2.27
N HIS A 51 -2.87 4.21 2.42
CA HIS A 51 -2.78 3.14 3.40
C HIS A 51 -2.34 1.84 2.74
N TYR A 52 -1.29 1.24 3.28
CA TYR A 52 -0.78 -0.05 2.83
C TYR A 52 -0.76 -1.05 3.98
N THR A 53 -0.76 -2.32 3.62
CA THR A 53 -0.60 -3.45 4.53
C THR A 53 0.43 -4.39 3.98
N PHE A 54 1.22 -5.01 4.87
CA PHE A 54 2.04 -6.15 4.51
C PHE A 54 1.68 -7.36 5.36
N SER A 55 1.53 -8.52 4.71
CA SER A 55 1.15 -9.77 5.35
C SER A 55 2.33 -10.72 5.52
N PHE A 56 2.33 -11.49 6.61
CA PHE A 56 3.38 -12.43 6.97
C PHE A 56 2.84 -13.58 7.84
N THR A 57 3.62 -14.65 7.95
CA THR A 57 3.37 -15.78 8.83
C THR A 57 4.11 -15.62 10.16
N GLU A 58 3.72 -16.37 11.19
CA GLU A 58 4.35 -16.33 12.52
C GLU A 58 5.85 -16.69 12.53
N ASP A 59 6.24 -17.59 11.62
CA ASP A 59 7.64 -18.05 11.50
C ASP A 59 8.49 -17.13 10.62
N PHE A 60 7.94 -16.00 10.17
CA PHE A 60 8.66 -15.10 9.26
C PHE A 60 9.77 -14.33 10.01
N VAL A 61 10.94 -14.25 9.39
CA VAL A 61 12.08 -13.47 9.90
C VAL A 61 12.30 -12.27 9.00
N PHE A 62 12.36 -11.08 9.61
CA PHE A 62 12.57 -9.83 8.90
C PHE A 62 14.05 -9.45 8.92
N HIS A 63 14.65 -9.42 7.74
CA HIS A 63 16.05 -9.02 7.56
C HIS A 63 16.13 -7.50 7.33
N LEU A 64 16.52 -6.76 8.38
CA LEU A 64 16.63 -5.30 8.34
C LEU A 64 18.04 -4.90 7.96
N LYS A 65 18.15 -3.88 7.11
CA LYS A 65 19.41 -3.30 6.66
C LYS A 65 19.41 -1.79 6.88
N LYS A 66 20.53 -1.27 7.39
CA LYS A 66 20.78 0.17 7.49
C LYS A 66 21.79 0.58 6.44
N TYR A 67 21.37 1.47 5.55
CA TYR A 67 22.21 2.00 4.48
C TYR A 67 22.96 3.27 4.91
N GLY A 68 24.08 3.53 4.26
CA GLY A 68 24.82 4.78 4.42
C GLY A 68 24.01 6.02 4.03
N GLN A 69 24.38 7.15 4.62
CA GLN A 69 23.73 8.44 4.41
C GLN A 69 24.58 9.41 3.56
N GLY A 70 25.82 9.03 3.22
CA GLY A 70 26.74 9.85 2.44
C GLY A 70 26.56 9.70 0.94
N ARG A 71 27.04 10.70 0.20
CA ARG A 71 26.92 10.77 -1.27
C ARG A 71 27.46 9.52 -1.98
N HIS A 72 28.54 8.94 -1.46
CA HIS A 72 29.24 7.81 -2.08
C HIS A 72 28.91 6.45 -1.45
N ASN A 73 28.40 6.41 -0.21
CA ASN A 73 28.11 5.18 0.53
C ASN A 73 26.61 4.90 0.73
N ARG A 74 25.73 5.65 0.03
CA ARG A 74 24.26 5.49 0.12
C ARG A 74 23.73 4.09 -0.21
N ARG A 75 24.52 3.29 -0.91
CA ARG A 75 24.18 1.90 -1.27
C ARG A 75 24.87 0.88 -0.37
N ASP A 76 25.80 1.32 0.47
CA ASP A 76 26.57 0.44 1.32
C ASP A 76 25.73 0.08 2.54
N VAL A 77 25.69 -1.21 2.86
CA VAL A 77 25.04 -1.70 4.06
C VAL A 77 25.99 -1.54 5.23
N ILE A 78 25.60 -0.71 6.21
CA ILE A 78 26.40 -0.43 7.40
C ILE A 78 26.11 -1.46 8.49
N ARG A 79 24.84 -1.85 8.65
CA ARG A 79 24.40 -2.79 9.68
C ARG A 79 23.26 -3.64 9.16
N GLU A 80 23.21 -4.87 9.62
CA GLU A 80 22.12 -5.82 9.40
C GLU A 80 21.67 -6.39 10.74
N VAL A 81 20.37 -6.63 10.87
CA VAL A 81 19.77 -7.24 12.05
C VAL A 81 18.54 -8.02 11.64
N ASP A 82 18.34 -9.17 12.26
CA ASP A 82 17.18 -10.02 12.05
C ASP A 82 16.18 -9.80 13.17
N LEU A 83 14.92 -9.55 12.81
CA LEU A 83 13.82 -9.39 13.74
C LEU A 83 12.77 -10.48 13.56
N SER A 84 12.29 -10.99 14.69
CA SER A 84 11.12 -11.84 14.75
C SER A 84 9.83 -11.06 14.55
N VAL A 85 8.74 -11.76 14.23
CA VAL A 85 7.38 -11.19 14.13
C VAL A 85 6.98 -10.40 15.38
N CYS A 86 7.31 -10.92 16.58
CA CYS A 86 6.97 -10.27 17.84
C CYS A 86 7.65 -8.90 17.98
N GLN A 87 8.93 -8.81 17.60
CA GLN A 87 9.66 -7.56 17.60
C GLN A 87 9.10 -6.57 16.58
N ILE A 88 8.85 -7.01 15.34
CA ILE A 88 8.30 -6.12 14.30
C ILE A 88 6.95 -5.54 14.70
N LYS A 89 6.06 -6.35 15.28
CA LYS A 89 4.79 -5.84 15.81
C LYS A 89 4.99 -4.74 16.84
N LYS A 90 5.87 -4.98 17.82
CA LYS A 90 6.19 -4.01 18.87
C LYS A 90 6.71 -2.71 18.26
N GLU A 91 7.65 -2.79 17.32
CA GLU A 91 8.27 -1.61 16.68
C GLU A 91 7.29 -0.82 15.80
N PHE A 92 6.32 -1.49 15.19
CA PHE A 92 5.22 -0.85 14.47
C PHE A 92 4.08 -0.37 15.40
N GLY A 93 4.24 -0.49 16.71
CA GLY A 93 3.24 -0.05 17.69
C GLY A 93 2.00 -0.94 17.75
N VAL A 94 2.06 -2.14 17.16
CA VAL A 94 1.02 -3.17 17.24
C VAL A 94 1.22 -3.93 18.55
N VAL A 95 0.90 -3.27 19.66
CA VAL A 95 1.03 -3.86 21.00
C VAL A 95 -0.26 -4.61 21.40
N ASP A 96 -1.39 -4.36 20.74
CA ASP A 96 -2.66 -5.06 20.98
C ASP A 96 -3.61 -5.02 19.76
N GLU A 97 -4.49 -6.02 19.64
CA GLU A 97 -5.53 -6.14 18.60
C GLU A 97 -6.41 -4.88 18.48
N ASN A 98 -6.56 -4.13 19.58
CA ASN A 98 -7.36 -2.91 19.66
C ASN A 98 -6.75 -1.72 18.89
N VAL A 99 -5.42 -1.63 18.72
CA VAL A 99 -4.80 -0.56 17.93
C VAL A 99 -5.01 -0.82 16.44
N ASN A 100 -5.01 -2.10 16.04
CA ASN A 100 -5.32 -2.51 14.69
C ASN A 100 -6.79 -2.20 14.37
N LEU A 101 -7.70 -2.46 15.30
CA LEU A 101 -9.12 -2.12 15.18
C LEU A 101 -9.33 -0.60 15.03
N PHE A 102 -8.59 0.22 15.77
CA PHE A 102 -8.72 1.68 15.68
C PHE A 102 -8.18 2.22 14.34
N VAL A 103 -7.06 1.68 13.85
CA VAL A 103 -6.53 2.03 12.52
C VAL A 103 -7.50 1.56 11.43
N GLU A 104 -8.04 0.34 11.54
CA GLU A 104 -9.04 -0.20 10.63
C GLU A 104 -10.32 0.66 10.62
N GLN A 105 -10.87 1.00 11.79
CA GLN A 105 -12.05 1.84 11.94
C GLN A 105 -11.84 3.27 11.43
N GLU A 106 -10.68 3.88 11.70
CA GLU A 106 -10.35 5.21 11.22
C GLU A 106 -10.19 5.21 9.69
N THR A 107 -9.59 4.16 9.12
CA THR A 107 -9.55 4.00 7.65
C THR A 107 -10.94 3.82 7.06
N ASP A 108 -11.79 2.98 7.65
CA ASP A 108 -13.16 2.76 7.19
C ASP A 108 -13.99 4.06 7.24
N ARG A 109 -13.80 4.87 8.28
CA ARG A 109 -14.43 6.20 8.39
C ARG A 109 -13.98 7.15 7.28
N LEU A 110 -12.67 7.24 7.02
CA LEU A 110 -12.14 8.07 5.94
C LEU A 110 -12.69 7.64 4.57
N TYR A 111 -12.97 6.35 4.39
CA TYR A 111 -13.62 5.84 3.18
C TYR A 111 -15.09 6.26 3.07
N ALA A 112 -15.86 6.18 4.16
CA ALA A 112 -17.23 6.64 4.18
C ALA A 112 -17.36 8.13 3.82
N GLU A 113 -16.52 9.00 4.40
CA GLU A 113 -16.52 10.45 4.13
C GLU A 113 -16.17 10.76 2.66
N THR A 114 -15.35 9.93 2.00
CA THR A 114 -14.99 10.11 0.58
C THR A 114 -16.16 9.83 -0.36
N ILE A 115 -17.02 8.86 -0.03
CA ILE A 115 -18.09 8.40 -0.91
C ILE A 115 -19.20 9.44 -1.03
N GLU A 116 -19.42 10.27 0.00
CA GLU A 116 -20.47 11.30 -0.02
C GLU A 116 -20.15 12.50 -0.91
N GLU A 117 -18.86 12.84 -1.12
CA GLU A 117 -18.48 13.97 -1.98
C GLU A 117 -18.60 13.67 -3.48
N THR A 118 -18.72 12.39 -3.88
CA THR A 118 -18.86 11.99 -5.28
C THR A 118 -20.33 11.66 -5.61
N THR A 119 -21.25 12.61 -5.38
CA THR A 119 -22.59 12.52 -5.98
C THR A 119 -22.47 12.83 -7.47
N ILE A 120 -22.34 11.77 -8.25
CA ILE A 120 -22.27 11.77 -9.71
C ILE A 120 -23.54 12.42 -10.28
N GLU A 121 -23.39 13.56 -10.97
CA GLU A 121 -24.42 14.03 -11.91
C GLU A 121 -24.55 12.98 -13.02
N LYS A 122 -25.66 12.23 -12.99
CA LYS A 122 -26.01 11.27 -14.04
C LYS A 122 -26.27 12.01 -15.35
N HIS A 123 -25.28 12.08 -16.23
CA HIS A 123 -25.53 12.39 -17.64
C HIS A 123 -26.15 11.15 -18.31
N VAL A 124 -27.45 11.22 -18.60
CA VAL A 124 -28.17 10.20 -19.37
C VAL A 124 -27.87 10.43 -20.85
N PRO A 125 -27.23 9.50 -21.57
CA PRO A 125 -27.00 9.66 -23.00
C PRO A 125 -28.33 9.52 -23.77
N GLU A 126 -28.64 10.54 -24.56
CA GLU A 126 -29.83 10.62 -25.41
C GLU A 126 -29.70 9.61 -26.57
N LEU A 127 -30.66 8.67 -26.68
CA LEU A 127 -30.74 7.73 -27.79
C LEU A 127 -31.18 8.51 -29.04
N VAL A 128 -30.25 8.80 -29.95
CA VAL A 128 -30.58 9.32 -31.28
C VAL A 128 -30.82 8.13 -32.21
N ASP A 129 -32.09 7.90 -32.53
CA ASP A 129 -32.54 6.97 -33.56
C ASP A 129 -31.87 7.33 -34.90
N LYS A 130 -31.07 6.41 -35.44
CA LYS A 130 -30.53 6.54 -36.80
C LYS A 130 -31.61 6.12 -37.79
N GLU A 131 -32.29 7.09 -38.40
CA GLU A 131 -33.06 6.87 -39.62
C GLU A 131 -32.11 6.37 -40.73
N VAL A 132 -32.40 5.16 -41.24
CA VAL A 132 -31.69 4.56 -42.37
C VAL A 132 -32.26 5.16 -43.66
N GLU A 133 -31.53 6.06 -44.30
CA GLU A 133 -31.88 6.50 -45.66
C GLU A 133 -31.55 5.41 -46.70
N PRO A 134 -32.43 5.15 -47.69
CA PRO A 134 -32.24 4.09 -48.68
C PRO A 134 -31.16 4.44 -49.72
N ILE A 135 -30.34 3.45 -50.05
CA ILE A 135 -29.24 3.52 -51.03
C ILE A 135 -29.80 3.84 -52.43
N PRO A 136 -29.35 4.92 -53.11
CA PRO A 136 -29.73 5.16 -54.50
C PRO A 136 -28.99 4.20 -55.45
N SER A 137 -29.77 3.53 -56.28
CA SER A 137 -29.33 2.61 -57.34
C SER A 137 -28.46 3.31 -58.39
N LEU A 138 -27.23 2.84 -58.58
CA LEU A 138 -26.40 3.23 -59.73
C LEU A 138 -26.87 2.45 -60.96
N GLU A 139 -27.57 3.15 -61.86
CA GLU A 139 -27.84 2.69 -63.22
C GLU A 139 -26.60 2.88 -64.11
N ARG A 140 -26.21 1.77 -64.76
CA ARG A 140 -25.35 1.58 -65.95
C ARG A 140 -23.86 1.91 -65.90
#